data_AF-A0A964EWY1-F1
#
_entry.id   AF-A0A964EWY1-F1
#
_cell.length_a   1.000
_cell.length_b   1.000
_cell.length_c   1.000
_cell.angle_alpha   90.00
_cell.angle_beta   90.00
_cell.angle_gamma   90.00
#
_symmetry.space_group_name_H-M   'P 1'
#
loop_
_entity.id
_entity.type
_entity.pdbx_description
1 polymer ?
#
loop_
_entity_poly.entity_id
_entity_poly.type
_entity_poly.pdbx_seq_one_letter_code
_entity_poly.pdbx_strand_id
1 'polypeptide(L)'
;MTLPHNCGTVAAMSDLKLNRLKKASAEGLILEHFGSCEVPAGCGGVVLRWSRTGQPQRVDFSVYVTGQHTLFVDGEKPEFTRADLAPGPHVLGLILSGLPQDWALYASINLPRREDAHNRLRSEPDGSWRCSVDEPADARWMKPGFDDSGWTPMIGQGAPPAPDPKHGWAQRWLQEKGARRLTIEGQPQALWVRRAFHVGTEGLS
;
A
#
# COMPACT_ATOMS: atom_id res chain seq x y z
N MET A 1 -3.31 -62.86 -20.50
CA MET A 1 -2.04 -62.18 -20.81
C MET A 1 -2.42 -60.89 -21.52
N THR A 2 -2.47 -59.77 -20.79
CA THR A 2 -3.17 -58.55 -21.19
C THR A 2 -2.20 -57.37 -21.07
N LEU A 3 -1.97 -56.64 -22.16
CA LEU A 3 -1.21 -55.38 -22.23
C LEU A 3 -2.19 -54.22 -22.53
N PRO A 4 -1.77 -52.94 -22.46
CA PRO A 4 -1.86 -52.06 -21.28
C PRO A 4 -2.88 -50.92 -21.51
N HIS A 5 -3.22 -50.15 -20.47
CA HIS A 5 -3.81 -48.82 -20.64
C HIS A 5 -2.86 -47.79 -20.05
N ASN A 6 -2.13 -47.15 -20.95
CA ASN A 6 -1.23 -46.05 -20.66
C ASN A 6 -2.08 -44.78 -20.56
N CYS A 7 -2.32 -44.32 -19.33
CA CYS A 7 -3.03 -43.08 -19.05
C CYS A 7 -2.09 -41.93 -19.45
N GLY A 8 -2.45 -41.23 -20.54
CA GLY A 8 -1.68 -40.12 -21.07
C GLY A 8 -1.48 -39.02 -20.03
N THR A 9 -0.22 -38.70 -19.78
CA THR A 9 0.19 -37.51 -19.03
C THR A 9 -0.34 -36.29 -19.76
N VAL A 10 -1.32 -35.61 -19.16
CA VAL A 10 -1.76 -34.29 -19.63
C VAL A 10 -0.55 -33.37 -19.49
N ALA A 11 0.04 -33.01 -20.63
CA ALA A 11 1.06 -31.98 -20.68
C ALA A 11 0.49 -30.74 -20.01
N ALA A 12 1.11 -30.32 -18.91
CA ALA A 12 0.83 -29.04 -18.29
C ALA A 12 0.99 -27.98 -19.40
N MET A 13 -0.14 -27.46 -19.90
CA MET A 13 -0.14 -26.25 -20.69
C MET A 13 0.48 -25.20 -19.80
N SER A 14 1.77 -24.92 -20.06
CA SER A 14 2.48 -23.80 -19.49
C SER A 14 1.65 -22.58 -19.83
N ASP A 15 0.93 -22.10 -18.83
CA ASP A 15 0.21 -20.84 -18.86
C ASP A 15 1.25 -19.79 -19.23
N LEU A 16 1.28 -19.44 -20.52
CA LEU A 16 2.19 -18.46 -21.10
C LEU A 16 1.79 -17.13 -20.48
N LYS A 17 2.28 -16.86 -19.26
CA LYS A 17 2.27 -15.55 -18.64
C LYS A 17 2.94 -14.62 -19.63
N LEU A 18 2.11 -13.91 -20.40
CA LEU A 18 2.46 -12.91 -21.40
C LEU A 18 3.11 -11.66 -20.76
N ASN A 19 3.78 -11.83 -19.62
CA ASN A 19 4.32 -10.81 -18.73
C ASN A 19 5.63 -10.20 -19.23
N ARG A 20 6.05 -10.39 -20.48
CA ARG A 20 7.38 -9.94 -20.94
C ARG A 20 7.45 -9.38 -22.35
N LEU A 21 6.35 -8.86 -22.92
CA LEU A 21 6.47 -7.96 -24.07
C LEU A 21 6.77 -6.55 -23.59
N LYS A 22 8.03 -6.34 -23.17
CA LYS A 22 8.59 -5.04 -22.85
C LYS A 22 9.22 -4.47 -24.10
N LYS A 23 8.48 -3.66 -24.86
CA LYS A 23 9.05 -2.87 -25.96
C LYS A 23 9.05 -1.42 -25.52
N ALA A 24 10.22 -0.94 -25.11
CA ALA A 24 10.44 0.49 -24.90
C ALA A 24 10.44 1.20 -26.26
N SER A 25 9.67 2.27 -26.39
CA SER A 25 9.81 3.18 -27.52
C SER A 25 11.01 4.10 -27.31
N ALA A 26 11.51 4.73 -28.39
CA ALA A 26 12.52 5.79 -28.29
C ALA A 26 12.04 7.00 -27.44
N GLU A 27 10.73 7.10 -27.19
CA GLU A 27 10.08 8.15 -26.41
C GLU A 27 9.82 7.75 -24.94
N GLY A 28 10.37 6.62 -24.48
CA GLY A 28 10.16 6.14 -23.11
C GLY A 28 8.75 5.65 -22.82
N LEU A 29 8.01 5.21 -23.86
CA LEU A 29 6.73 4.57 -23.70
C LEU A 29 6.89 3.07 -23.49
N ILE A 30 6.07 2.51 -22.60
CA ILE A 30 6.07 1.09 -22.29
C ILE A 30 4.68 0.53 -22.48
N LEU A 31 4.62 -0.53 -23.27
CA LEU A 31 3.39 -1.22 -23.58
C LEU A 31 3.09 -2.22 -22.47
N GLU A 32 1.97 -2.02 -21.79
CA GLU A 32 1.55 -2.84 -20.66
C GLU A 32 0.23 -3.55 -20.94
N HIS A 33 0.11 -4.76 -20.40
CA HIS A 33 -1.15 -5.49 -20.33
C HIS A 33 -2.08 -4.86 -19.28
N PHE A 34 -3.29 -4.50 -19.68
CA PHE A 34 -4.34 -3.95 -18.83
C PHE A 34 -5.47 -4.96 -18.68
N GLY A 35 -5.46 -5.70 -17.57
CA GLY A 35 -6.37 -6.84 -17.33
C GLY A 35 -7.73 -6.49 -16.69
N SER A 36 -8.10 -5.21 -16.61
CA SER A 36 -9.27 -4.77 -15.84
C SER A 36 -10.53 -4.49 -16.69
N CYS A 37 -10.53 -4.85 -17.98
CA CYS A 37 -11.76 -4.76 -18.76
C CYS A 37 -12.61 -6.00 -18.49
N GLU A 38 -13.73 -5.83 -17.79
CA GLU A 38 -14.80 -6.82 -17.72
C GLU A 38 -15.38 -6.94 -19.14
N VAL A 39 -14.83 -7.84 -19.94
CA VAL A 39 -15.27 -8.03 -21.32
C VAL A 39 -16.58 -8.83 -21.27
N PRO A 40 -17.69 -8.32 -21.85
CA PRO A 40 -18.94 -9.07 -21.91
C PRO A 40 -18.71 -10.44 -22.55
N ALA A 41 -19.28 -11.48 -21.93
CA ALA A 41 -19.07 -12.90 -22.16
C ALA A 41 -18.65 -13.27 -23.61
N GLY A 42 -17.35 -13.58 -23.80
CA GLY A 42 -16.88 -14.32 -24.98
C GLY A 42 -15.63 -13.79 -25.70
N CYS A 43 -15.09 -12.61 -25.36
CA CYS A 43 -13.88 -12.09 -25.99
C CYS A 43 -12.72 -12.03 -24.99
N GLY A 44 -11.85 -13.06 -25.00
CA GLY A 44 -10.59 -13.08 -24.24
C GLY A 44 -9.52 -12.13 -24.81
N GLY A 45 -9.88 -10.86 -24.95
CA GLY A 45 -8.99 -9.82 -25.46
C GLY A 45 -8.12 -9.23 -24.37
N VAL A 46 -6.84 -9.02 -24.68
CA VAL A 46 -5.93 -8.21 -23.86
C VAL A 46 -6.07 -6.75 -24.29
N VAL A 47 -6.28 -5.85 -23.33
CA VAL A 47 -6.09 -4.41 -23.58
C VAL A 47 -4.61 -4.09 -23.37
N LEU A 48 -3.95 -3.55 -24.39
CA LEU A 48 -2.60 -3.02 -24.25
C LEU A 48 -2.66 -1.50 -24.07
N ARG A 49 -1.96 -0.97 -23.06
CA ARG A 49 -1.87 0.46 -22.78
C ARG A 49 -0.43 0.92 -22.86
N TRP A 50 -0.17 2.01 -23.56
CA TRP A 50 1.09 2.74 -23.44
C TRP A 50 1.13 3.54 -22.12
N SER A 51 2.21 3.37 -21.38
CA SER A 51 2.53 4.08 -20.15
C SER A 51 3.81 4.89 -20.36
N ARG A 52 3.89 6.10 -19.80
CA ARG A 52 5.07 6.96 -19.93
C ARG A 52 5.97 6.81 -18.73
N THR A 53 7.28 6.65 -18.99
CA THR A 53 8.26 6.61 -17.92
C THR A 53 8.23 7.90 -17.10
N GLY A 54 8.34 7.82 -15.76
CA GLY A 54 8.44 9.01 -14.91
C GLY A 54 7.11 9.74 -14.60
N GLN A 55 5.96 9.30 -15.12
CA GLN A 55 4.69 9.98 -14.82
C GLN A 55 4.22 9.74 -13.39
N PRO A 56 3.50 10.70 -12.79
CA PRO A 56 2.81 10.50 -11.53
C PRO A 56 1.91 9.27 -11.55
N GLN A 57 1.95 8.54 -10.45
CA GLN A 57 1.25 7.30 -10.19
C GLN A 57 0.19 7.52 -9.13
N ARG A 58 -1.03 7.05 -9.40
CA ARG A 58 -2.12 7.13 -8.42
C ARG A 58 -1.90 6.13 -7.30
N VAL A 59 -1.65 6.63 -6.09
CA VAL A 59 -1.48 5.83 -4.88
C VAL A 59 -2.74 5.94 -4.03
N ASP A 60 -3.29 4.78 -3.63
CA ASP A 60 -4.44 4.71 -2.73
C ASP A 60 -3.95 4.45 -1.29
N PHE A 61 -4.48 5.23 -0.36
CA PHE A 61 -4.25 5.07 1.08
C PHE A 61 -5.49 4.48 1.73
N SER A 62 -5.30 3.65 2.73
CA SER A 62 -6.39 3.16 3.57
C SER A 62 -5.91 3.13 4.99
N VAL A 63 -6.56 3.90 5.86
CA VAL A 63 -6.17 4.07 7.26
C VAL A 63 -7.38 3.85 8.14
N TYR A 64 -7.20 3.08 9.19
CA TYR A 64 -8.14 2.94 10.28
C TYR A 64 -7.41 3.29 11.58
N VAL A 65 -8.01 4.19 12.36
CA VAL A 65 -7.53 4.59 13.68
C VAL A 65 -8.70 4.54 14.65
N THR A 66 -8.49 3.96 15.83
CA THR A 66 -9.43 4.15 16.94
C THR A 66 -9.23 5.57 17.47
N GLY A 67 -10.03 6.53 16.99
CA GLY A 67 -9.90 7.96 17.29
C GLY A 67 -10.05 8.84 16.05
N GLN A 68 -9.60 10.08 16.15
CA GLN A 68 -9.57 11.02 15.02
C GLN A 68 -8.20 10.97 14.35
N HIS A 69 -8.17 11.15 13.03
CA HIS A 69 -6.91 11.26 12.29
C HIS A 69 -7.02 12.26 11.13
N THR A 70 -5.90 12.92 10.84
CA THR A 70 -5.71 13.67 9.59
C THR A 70 -4.53 13.07 8.84
N LEU A 71 -4.72 12.80 7.54
CA LEU A 71 -3.72 12.22 6.67
C LEU A 71 -3.07 13.29 5.80
N PHE A 72 -1.75 13.18 5.64
CA PHE A 72 -0.93 14.02 4.78
C PHE A 72 -0.02 13.14 3.91
N VAL A 73 0.25 13.59 2.70
CA VAL A 73 1.24 13.01 1.80
C VAL A 73 2.18 14.13 1.38
N ASP A 74 3.46 13.98 1.68
CA ASP A 74 4.46 15.03 1.47
C ASP A 74 4.03 16.40 2.00
N GLY A 75 3.39 16.44 3.17
CA GLY A 75 2.92 17.68 3.81
C GLY A 75 1.64 18.27 3.24
N GLU A 76 1.03 17.65 2.23
CA GLU A 76 -0.26 18.08 1.67
C GLU A 76 -1.38 17.15 2.11
N LYS A 77 -2.54 17.71 2.45
CA LYS A 77 -3.73 16.92 2.75
C LYS A 77 -4.37 16.51 1.42
N PRO A 78 -4.41 15.21 1.07
CA PRO A 78 -5.07 14.80 -0.15
C PRO A 78 -6.59 15.04 -0.03
N GLU A 79 -7.23 15.39 -1.15
CA GLU A 79 -8.68 15.66 -1.22
C GLU A 79 -9.49 14.40 -0.86
N PHE A 80 -8.95 13.23 -1.19
CA PHE A 80 -9.49 11.92 -0.88
C PHE A 80 -8.40 11.03 -0.27
N THR A 81 -8.67 9.74 -0.08
CA THR A 81 -7.66 8.75 0.30
C THR A 81 -6.74 8.37 -0.88
N ARG A 82 -6.43 9.31 -1.77
CA ARG A 82 -5.69 9.11 -3.02
C ARG A 82 -4.79 10.31 -3.32
N ALA A 83 -3.61 10.06 -3.87
CA ALA A 83 -2.71 11.08 -4.40
C ALA A 83 -2.03 10.61 -5.68
N ASP A 84 -1.79 11.52 -6.62
CA ASP A 84 -0.96 11.24 -7.80
C ASP A 84 0.49 11.63 -7.47
N LEU A 85 1.37 10.64 -7.31
CA LEU A 85 2.73 10.81 -6.82
C LEU A 85 3.75 10.53 -7.91
N ALA A 86 4.69 11.45 -8.15
CA ALA A 86 5.82 11.21 -9.03
C ALA A 86 6.62 9.98 -8.57
N PRO A 87 7.39 9.30 -9.43
CA PRO A 87 8.31 8.27 -8.95
C PRO A 87 9.38 8.88 -8.04
N GLY A 88 9.69 8.24 -6.93
CA GLY A 88 10.64 8.75 -5.95
C GLY A 88 10.29 8.46 -4.48
N PRO A 89 11.02 9.08 -3.54
CA PRO A 89 10.73 9.00 -2.12
C PRO A 89 9.55 9.89 -1.74
N HIS A 90 8.66 9.35 -0.91
CA HIS A 90 7.48 10.02 -0.38
C HIS A 90 7.32 9.76 1.11
N VAL A 91 6.50 10.57 1.76
CA VAL A 91 6.17 10.43 3.18
C VAL A 91 4.67 10.45 3.37
N LEU A 92 4.15 9.42 4.06
CA LEU A 92 2.82 9.43 4.64
C LEU A 92 2.94 9.99 6.07
N GLY A 93 2.25 11.09 6.33
CA GLY A 93 2.10 11.68 7.64
C GLY A 93 0.69 11.47 8.18
N LEU A 94 0.55 11.16 9.46
CA LEU A 94 -0.73 11.13 10.17
C LEU A 94 -0.62 11.96 11.44
N ILE A 95 -1.66 12.75 11.72
CA ILE A 95 -1.86 13.36 13.04
C ILE A 95 -3.05 12.64 13.67
N LEU A 96 -2.79 11.93 14.77
CA LEU A 96 -3.80 11.19 15.52
C LEU A 96 -4.19 11.97 16.77
N SER A 97 -5.47 11.96 17.13
CA SER A 97 -5.97 12.64 18.33
C SER A 97 -7.22 11.95 18.87
N GLY A 98 -7.55 12.22 20.14
CA GLY A 98 -8.70 11.60 20.80
C GLY A 98 -8.56 10.07 20.91
N LEU A 99 -7.34 9.61 21.18
CA LEU A 99 -7.01 8.19 21.26
C LEU A 99 -7.52 7.60 22.60
N PRO A 100 -8.37 6.56 22.59
CA PRO A 100 -8.75 5.86 23.81
C PRO A 100 -7.60 4.98 24.32
N GLN A 101 -7.76 4.41 25.52
CA GLN A 101 -6.76 3.56 26.16
C GLN A 101 -6.32 2.36 25.30
N ASP A 102 -7.22 1.80 24.49
CA ASP A 102 -6.99 0.62 23.64
C ASP A 102 -6.85 0.97 22.16
N TRP A 103 -6.39 2.17 21.85
CA TRP A 103 -6.28 2.65 20.48
C TRP A 103 -5.42 1.72 19.58
N ALA A 104 -5.65 1.84 18.27
CA ALA A 104 -4.94 1.08 17.26
C ALA A 104 -4.82 1.88 15.98
N LEU A 105 -3.69 1.72 15.28
CA LEU A 105 -3.50 2.14 13.90
C LEU A 105 -3.39 0.91 13.00
N TYR A 106 -4.15 0.91 11.91
CA TYR A 106 -3.97 0.03 10.76
C TYR A 106 -3.86 0.89 9.51
N ALA A 107 -2.91 0.55 8.63
CA ALA A 107 -2.72 1.30 7.41
C ALA A 107 -2.30 0.41 6.24
N SER A 108 -2.66 0.82 5.03
CA SER A 108 -2.20 0.24 3.78
C SER A 108 -1.95 1.36 2.76
N ILE A 109 -0.84 1.25 2.04
CA ILE A 109 -0.51 2.09 0.88
C ILE A 109 -0.49 1.15 -0.32
N ASN A 110 -1.44 1.35 -1.22
CA ASN A 110 -1.54 0.57 -2.45
C ASN A 110 -0.88 1.36 -3.57
N LEU A 111 0.28 0.90 -3.99
CA LEU A 111 0.95 1.43 -5.17
C LEU A 111 0.26 0.86 -6.42
N PRO A 112 0.06 1.67 -7.47
CA PRO A 112 -0.61 1.19 -8.66
C PRO A 112 0.24 0.10 -9.34
N ARG A 113 -0.45 -0.85 -9.96
CA ARG A 113 0.08 -1.77 -10.99
C ARG A 113 0.91 -2.99 -10.58
N ARG A 114 0.63 -3.65 -9.46
CA ARG A 114 0.75 -5.13 -9.42
C ARG A 114 -0.31 -5.76 -8.52
N GLU A 115 -0.87 -6.87 -8.96
CA GLU A 115 -1.54 -7.83 -8.07
C GLU A 115 -0.52 -8.53 -7.14
N ASP A 116 0.78 -8.33 -7.37
CA ASP A 116 1.85 -8.79 -6.49
C ASP A 116 1.67 -8.20 -5.09
N ALA A 117 1.58 -9.10 -4.11
CA ALA A 117 1.45 -8.75 -2.70
C ALA A 117 2.58 -7.81 -2.20
N HIS A 118 3.71 -7.76 -2.91
CA HIS A 118 4.89 -6.95 -2.64
C HIS A 118 4.71 -5.44 -2.92
N ASN A 119 3.69 -5.04 -3.68
CA ASN A 119 3.44 -3.62 -4.01
C ASN A 119 2.47 -2.93 -3.04
N ARG A 120 2.21 -3.56 -1.89
CA ARG A 120 1.37 -2.99 -0.84
C ARG A 120 2.19 -2.86 0.43
N LEU A 121 2.41 -1.62 0.86
CA LEU A 121 2.98 -1.34 2.16
C LEU A 121 1.87 -1.40 3.19
N ARG A 122 2.09 -2.13 4.27
CA ARG A 122 1.11 -2.35 5.32
C ARG A 122 1.66 -1.84 6.64
N SER A 123 0.79 -1.55 7.58
CA SER A 123 1.19 -1.33 8.96
C SER A 123 1.79 -2.63 9.50
N GLU A 124 3.10 -2.64 9.72
CA GLU A 124 3.86 -3.78 10.24
C GLU A 124 4.85 -3.26 11.29
N PRO A 125 5.12 -4.03 12.37
CA PRO A 125 6.02 -3.60 13.43
C PRO A 125 7.49 -3.83 13.05
N ASP A 126 7.89 -3.32 11.89
CA ASP A 126 9.21 -3.45 11.30
C ASP A 126 10.12 -2.23 11.59
N GLY A 127 9.66 -1.31 12.43
CA GLY A 127 10.34 -0.07 12.78
C GLY A 127 10.28 1.03 11.71
N SER A 128 9.64 0.77 10.58
CA SER A 128 9.51 1.73 9.49
C SER A 128 8.41 2.77 9.70
N TRP A 129 7.46 2.45 10.58
CA TRP A 129 6.47 3.36 11.11
C TRP A 129 7.04 3.99 12.38
N ARG A 130 7.18 5.32 12.37
CA ARG A 130 7.76 6.09 13.47
C ARG A 130 6.78 7.14 13.96
N CYS A 131 6.89 7.52 15.22
CA CYS A 131 6.03 8.54 15.78
C CYS A 131 6.69 9.39 16.85
N SER A 132 6.12 10.58 17.06
CA SER A 132 6.42 11.48 18.17
C SER A 132 5.15 11.72 18.97
N VAL A 133 5.29 11.78 20.30
CA VAL A 133 4.24 12.23 21.24
C VAL A 133 4.29 13.73 21.47
N ASP A 134 5.42 14.36 21.14
CA ASP A 134 5.59 15.81 21.15
C ASP A 134 5.30 16.36 19.75
N GLU A 135 4.63 17.50 19.69
CA GLU A 135 4.35 18.18 18.43
C GLU A 135 5.66 18.56 17.73
N PRO A 136 5.90 18.13 16.49
CA PRO A 136 7.09 18.53 15.75
C PRO A 136 7.13 20.05 15.55
N ALA A 137 8.31 20.64 15.72
CA ALA A 137 8.49 22.09 15.69
C ALA A 137 8.06 22.77 14.37
N ASP A 138 8.08 22.02 13.26
CA ASP A 138 7.69 22.54 11.95
C ASP A 138 7.22 21.43 11.00
N ALA A 139 6.53 21.83 9.93
CA ALA A 139 5.92 20.92 8.95
C ALA A 139 6.90 20.06 8.12
N ARG A 140 8.23 20.25 8.24
CA ARG A 140 9.21 19.45 7.48
C ARG A 140 9.17 17.98 7.85
N TRP A 141 8.65 17.60 9.02
CA TRP A 141 8.47 16.20 9.41
C TRP A 141 7.66 15.39 8.38
N MET A 142 6.75 16.06 7.66
CA MET A 142 5.91 15.46 6.63
C MET A 142 6.60 15.38 5.26
N LYS A 143 7.85 15.84 5.10
CA LYS A 143 8.56 15.87 3.82
C LYS A 143 9.63 14.76 3.73
N PRO A 144 9.94 14.29 2.51
CA PRO A 144 11.10 13.45 2.29
C PRO A 144 12.40 14.10 2.80
N GLY A 145 13.33 13.28 3.31
CA GLY A 145 14.62 13.76 3.82
C GLY A 145 14.62 14.28 5.26
N PHE A 146 13.46 14.38 5.92
CA PHE A 146 13.41 14.64 7.36
C PHE A 146 14.05 13.50 8.16
N ASP A 147 14.89 13.88 9.13
CA ASP A 147 15.51 12.95 10.08
C ASP A 147 14.56 12.65 11.24
N ASP A 148 13.99 11.45 11.22
CA ASP A 148 13.13 10.92 12.28
C ASP A 148 13.88 9.90 13.17
N SER A 149 15.22 9.90 13.17
CA SER A 149 16.03 8.96 13.97
C SER A 149 15.72 9.00 15.47
N GLY A 150 15.32 10.17 15.99
CA GLY A 150 14.89 10.34 17.37
C GLY A 150 13.44 9.96 17.65
N TRP A 151 12.64 9.62 16.64
CA TRP A 151 11.24 9.25 16.82
C TRP A 151 11.10 7.79 17.27
N THR A 152 10.10 7.54 18.11
CA THR A 152 9.81 6.21 18.64
C THR A 152 9.29 5.30 17.52
N PRO A 153 9.90 4.13 17.27
CA PRO A 153 9.34 3.16 16.35
C PRO A 153 8.04 2.59 16.91
N MET A 154 7.01 2.47 16.07
CA MET A 154 5.76 1.86 16.47
C MET A 154 5.92 0.35 16.64
N ILE A 155 5.26 -0.19 17.66
CA ILE A 155 5.33 -1.61 18.01
C ILE A 155 4.05 -2.34 17.63
N GLY A 156 4.18 -3.66 17.44
CA GLY A 156 3.05 -4.54 17.18
C GLY A 156 2.39 -4.94 18.48
N GLN A 157 1.07 -4.81 18.56
CA GLN A 157 0.30 -5.35 19.68
C GLN A 157 -0.51 -6.56 19.21
N GLY A 158 -0.69 -7.53 20.10
CA GLY A 158 -1.31 -8.83 19.81
C GLY A 158 -2.75 -8.76 19.31
N ALA A 159 -3.71 -9.22 20.12
CA ALA A 159 -5.10 -9.26 19.68
C ALA A 159 -5.60 -7.83 19.33
N PRO A 160 -6.36 -7.68 18.22
CA PRO A 160 -6.98 -6.41 17.88
C PRO A 160 -7.98 -6.01 18.99
N PRO A 161 -8.20 -4.71 19.23
CA PRO A 161 -9.35 -4.30 20.02
C PRO A 161 -10.61 -4.78 19.30
N ALA A 162 -11.68 -5.00 20.07
CA ALA A 162 -12.97 -5.34 19.49
C ALA A 162 -13.33 -4.29 18.42
N PRO A 163 -13.73 -4.70 17.21
CA PRO A 163 -13.99 -3.75 16.15
C PRO A 163 -15.11 -2.79 16.54
N ASP A 164 -14.93 -1.50 16.24
CA ASP A 164 -15.98 -0.49 16.40
C ASP A 164 -17.23 -0.95 15.65
N PRO A 165 -18.43 -1.00 16.28
CA PRO A 165 -19.67 -1.36 15.59
C PRO A 165 -19.92 -0.57 14.30
N LYS A 166 -19.46 0.70 14.23
CA LYS A 166 -19.67 1.58 13.07
C LYS A 166 -18.60 1.39 11.99
N HIS A 167 -17.33 1.29 12.38
CA HIS A 167 -16.19 1.32 11.44
C HIS A 167 -15.37 0.03 11.43
N GLY A 168 -15.81 -1.01 12.14
CA GLY A 168 -15.13 -2.29 12.28
C GLY A 168 -14.97 -3.08 10.98
N TRP A 169 -15.74 -2.74 9.94
CA TRP A 169 -15.53 -3.29 8.61
C TRP A 169 -14.19 -2.83 8.01
N ALA A 170 -13.76 -1.58 8.23
CA ALA A 170 -12.51 -1.06 7.68
C ALA A 170 -11.30 -1.69 8.37
N GLN A 171 -11.39 -1.85 9.69
CA GLN A 171 -10.40 -2.60 10.47
C GLN A 171 -10.26 -4.05 9.98
N ARG A 172 -11.38 -4.78 9.86
CA ARG A 172 -11.37 -6.18 9.37
C ARG A 172 -10.82 -6.28 7.95
N TRP A 173 -11.24 -5.39 7.06
CA TRP A 173 -10.75 -5.35 5.69
C TRP A 173 -9.23 -5.14 5.65
N LEU A 174 -8.68 -4.19 6.43
CA LEU A 174 -7.23 -3.98 6.52
C LEU A 174 -6.50 -5.21 7.08
N GLN A 175 -7.06 -5.88 8.09
CA GLN A 175 -6.50 -7.12 8.65
C GLN A 175 -6.50 -8.28 7.65
N GLU A 176 -7.57 -8.46 6.88
CA GLU A 176 -7.64 -9.42 5.78
C GLU A 176 -6.63 -9.08 4.68
N LYS A 177 -6.39 -7.79 4.45
CA LYS A 177 -5.25 -7.30 3.67
C LYS A 177 -3.95 -7.29 4.48
N GLY A 178 -3.78 -8.14 5.50
CA GLY A 178 -2.52 -8.38 6.19
C GLY A 178 -1.96 -7.24 7.03
N ALA A 179 -2.65 -6.10 7.16
CA ALA A 179 -2.21 -5.02 8.03
C ALA A 179 -2.21 -5.49 9.49
N ARG A 180 -1.15 -5.13 10.23
CA ARG A 180 -0.99 -5.41 11.65
C ARG A 180 -1.31 -4.17 12.48
N ARG A 181 -1.76 -4.41 13.70
CA ARG A 181 -2.03 -3.37 14.68
C ARG A 181 -0.71 -2.72 15.10
N LEU A 182 -0.63 -1.40 14.94
CA LEU A 182 0.47 -0.59 15.48
C LEU A 182 0.01 0.22 16.69
N THR A 183 0.91 0.35 17.66
CA THR A 183 0.76 1.16 18.88
C THR A 183 2.12 1.68 19.36
N ILE A 184 2.13 2.40 20.48
CA ILE A 184 3.32 2.68 21.31
C ILE A 184 3.04 2.37 22.78
N GLU A 185 4.08 2.37 23.60
CA GLU A 185 3.94 2.35 25.05
C GLU A 185 3.33 3.68 25.56
N GLY A 186 2.48 3.58 26.58
CA GLY A 186 1.80 4.73 27.17
C GLY A 186 0.43 5.05 26.56
N GLN A 187 -0.12 6.20 26.95
CA GLN A 187 -1.44 6.68 26.53
C GLN A 187 -1.34 8.12 26.01
N PRO A 188 -0.86 8.30 24.77
CA PRO A 188 -0.71 9.62 24.20
C PRO A 188 -2.08 10.25 23.92
N GLN A 189 -2.22 11.56 24.19
CA GLN A 189 -3.43 12.30 23.79
C GLN A 189 -3.45 12.63 22.30
N ALA A 190 -2.25 12.86 21.73
CA ALA A 190 -2.02 13.10 20.31
C ALA A 190 -0.74 12.38 19.87
N LEU A 191 -0.67 12.02 18.59
CA LEU A 191 0.47 11.33 18.01
C LEU A 191 0.74 11.80 16.59
N TRP A 192 2.00 12.13 16.29
CA TRP A 192 2.45 12.45 14.94
C TRP A 192 3.16 11.22 14.39
N VAL A 193 2.56 10.58 13.38
CA VAL A 193 3.05 9.33 12.80
C VAL A 193 3.59 9.58 11.40
N ARG A 194 4.73 8.98 11.09
CA ARG A 194 5.43 9.10 9.82
C ARG A 194 5.77 7.72 9.27
N ARG A 195 5.56 7.55 7.97
CA ARG A 195 6.08 6.42 7.20
C ARG A 195 6.67 6.92 5.88
N ALA A 196 7.99 6.86 5.76
CA ALA A 196 8.66 7.05 4.48
C ALA A 196 8.38 5.86 3.57
N PHE A 197 8.19 6.08 2.26
CA PHE A 197 8.03 5.03 1.27
C PHE A 197 8.60 5.45 -0.09
N HIS A 198 8.64 4.52 -1.03
CA HIS A 198 9.15 4.78 -2.37
C HIS A 198 8.12 4.39 -3.42
N VAL A 199 7.83 5.31 -4.34
CA VAL A 199 7.06 5.04 -5.56
C VAL A 199 8.07 4.68 -6.64
N GLY A 200 8.15 3.41 -6.98
CA GLY A 200 9.10 2.93 -7.96
C GLY A 200 8.83 3.50 -9.36
N THR A 201 9.89 3.65 -10.14
CA THR A 201 9.79 3.80 -11.59
C THR A 201 9.39 2.49 -12.27
N GLU A 202 9.50 1.36 -11.58
CA GLU A 202 9.19 0.02 -12.10
C GLU A 202 7.69 -0.29 -12.20
N GLY A 203 6.99 0.57 -12.93
CA GLY A 203 5.91 0.21 -13.85
C GLY A 203 6.30 0.57 -15.28
N LEU A 204 7.60 0.76 -15.52
CA LEU A 204 8.17 1.37 -16.71
C LEU A 204 9.52 0.73 -17.05
N SER A 205 9.63 -0.58 -16.84
CA SER A 205 10.48 -1.42 -17.68
C SER A 205 9.66 -2.54 -18.22
#